data_AF-A0A285I946-F1
#
_entry.id   AF-A0A285I946-F1
#
_cell.length_a   1.000
_cell.length_b   1.000
_cell.length_c   1.000
_cell.angle_alpha   90.00
_cell.angle_beta   90.00
_cell.angle_gamma   90.00
#
_symmetry.space_group_name_H-M   'P 1'
#
loop_
_entity.id
_entity.type
_entity.pdbx_description
1 polymer ?
#
loop_
_entity_poly.entity_id
_entity_poly.type
_entity_poly.pdbx_seq_one_letter_code
_entity_poly.pdbx_strand_id
1 'polypeptide(L)'
;MSSQLQLQALPWQSSYANKPRRFGIEIEFSGLELADVQQLVARHLALTTKASSRYRYNLTGDPAGDWLIELDFQLLTKMGEQKIDTDSVKDNLQASLETLLAAVAKPLVPLELVSPPLPFSRLNDVTELITLLHKAGAKGSSESLRYAFGLQLNPEIPSAEVTILLRIIQAFVCLQDWLRQREHIDVVRSLTSYIEPYAKAYQQKITEDNYQPALSELIDDYLEFNPSRNRALDCLPLFLHLDEQRVRAVTDDKLIKARPTFHYRLPSCEIHRKDWSLQHAWDGWAEVELLAADPARLARCMAAYQRHLTNLSSTTASWITKVEQQWLNR
;
A
#
# COMPACT_ATOMS: atom_id res chain seq x y z
N MET A 1 18.70 -14.25 19.89
CA MET A 1 18.31 -12.94 20.46
C MET A 1 17.51 -12.23 19.37
N SER A 2 16.18 -12.17 19.53
CA SER A 2 15.32 -11.43 18.59
C SER A 2 15.66 -9.95 18.78
N SER A 3 16.22 -9.31 17.75
CA SER A 3 16.31 -7.86 17.74
C SER A 3 14.88 -7.33 17.65
N GLN A 4 14.31 -6.92 18.79
CA GLN A 4 13.03 -6.21 18.82
C GLN A 4 13.13 -5.06 17.83
N LEU A 5 12.26 -5.06 16.82
CA LEU A 5 12.16 -3.91 15.92
C LEU A 5 11.81 -2.68 16.74
N GLN A 6 12.56 -1.60 16.52
CA GLN A 6 12.18 -0.27 16.95
C GLN A 6 11.42 0.39 15.80
N LEU A 7 10.21 -0.11 15.52
CA LEU A 7 9.28 0.65 14.70
C LEU A 7 9.06 2.00 15.39
N GLN A 8 9.25 3.09 14.65
CA GLN A 8 9.08 4.43 15.21
C GLN A 8 7.61 4.62 15.61
N ALA A 9 7.36 5.19 16.79
CA ALA A 9 6.01 5.55 17.19
C ALA A 9 5.47 6.67 16.28
N LEU A 10 4.26 6.47 15.75
CA LEU A 10 3.55 7.48 14.97
C LEU A 10 3.01 8.61 15.86
N PRO A 11 2.83 9.84 15.33
CA PRO A 11 2.33 10.96 16.14
C PRO A 11 0.91 10.75 16.67
N TRP A 12 0.07 10.01 15.94
CA TRP A 12 -1.28 9.65 16.39
C TRP A 12 -1.35 8.18 16.78
N GLN A 13 -1.64 7.92 18.06
CA GLN A 13 -1.76 6.58 18.63
C GLN A 13 -3.21 6.06 18.67
N SER A 14 -4.19 6.96 18.65
CA SER A 14 -5.62 6.64 18.66
C SER A 14 -6.26 6.88 17.29
N SER A 15 -7.22 6.04 16.93
CA SER A 15 -7.98 6.15 15.67
C SER A 15 -9.13 7.14 15.81
N TYR A 16 -9.81 7.39 14.68
CA TYR A 16 -11.03 8.21 14.64
C TYR A 16 -12.15 7.74 15.59
N ALA A 17 -12.08 6.50 16.06
CA ALA A 17 -13.01 5.92 17.04
C ALA A 17 -12.49 5.96 18.49
N ASN A 18 -11.42 6.72 18.77
CA ASN A 18 -10.76 6.81 20.08
C ASN A 18 -10.28 5.45 20.64
N LYS A 19 -9.88 4.53 19.75
CA LYS A 19 -9.28 3.23 20.08
C LYS A 19 -7.82 3.20 19.65
N PRO A 20 -6.97 2.31 20.18
CA PRO A 20 -5.62 2.12 19.65
C PRO A 20 -5.67 1.86 18.13
N ARG A 21 -4.89 2.62 17.36
CA ARG A 21 -4.88 2.50 15.89
C ARG A 21 -4.44 1.11 15.46
N ARG A 22 -5.06 0.67 14.37
CA ARG A 22 -4.76 -0.59 13.71
C ARG A 22 -4.15 -0.37 12.33
N PHE A 23 -3.43 -1.37 11.86
CA PHE A 23 -2.67 -1.35 10.62
C PHE A 23 -2.89 -2.68 9.91
N GLY A 24 -3.48 -2.64 8.72
CA GLY A 24 -3.52 -3.80 7.83
C GLY A 24 -2.23 -3.89 7.04
N ILE A 25 -1.66 -5.08 6.91
CA ILE A 25 -0.46 -5.32 6.09
C ILE A 25 -0.80 -6.34 5.00
N GLU A 26 -0.38 -6.04 3.78
CA GLU A 26 -0.45 -6.96 2.64
C GLU A 26 0.96 -7.16 2.09
N ILE A 27 1.36 -8.41 1.87
CA ILE A 27 2.70 -8.77 1.42
C ILE A 27 2.57 -9.68 0.22
N GLU A 28 3.04 -9.20 -0.93
CA GLU A 28 3.06 -9.97 -2.17
C GLU A 28 4.44 -10.61 -2.36
N PHE A 29 4.48 -11.86 -2.82
CA PHE A 29 5.73 -12.59 -3.07
C PHE A 29 5.51 -13.81 -3.98
N SER A 30 6.58 -14.51 -4.36
CA SER A 30 6.49 -15.81 -5.05
C SER A 30 7.50 -16.82 -4.50
N GLY A 31 7.71 -17.94 -5.19
CA GLY A 31 8.70 -18.96 -4.80
C GLY A 31 8.19 -20.02 -3.83
N LEU A 32 6.98 -19.86 -3.29
CA LEU A 32 6.35 -20.81 -2.37
C LEU A 32 5.02 -21.31 -2.93
N GLU A 33 4.60 -22.51 -2.50
CA GLU A 33 3.26 -23.02 -2.80
C GLU A 33 2.26 -22.47 -1.77
N LEU A 34 1.03 -22.18 -2.23
CA LEU A 34 -0.02 -21.57 -1.42
C LEU A 34 -0.30 -22.35 -0.12
N ALA A 35 -0.28 -23.69 -0.18
CA ALA A 35 -0.51 -24.56 0.98
C ALA A 35 0.64 -24.51 2.00
N ASP A 36 1.88 -24.30 1.55
CA ASP A 36 3.05 -24.23 2.44
C ASP A 36 3.05 -22.91 3.22
N VAL A 37 2.72 -21.80 2.55
CA VAL A 37 2.51 -20.50 3.20
C VAL A 37 1.39 -20.60 4.23
N GLN A 38 0.27 -21.22 3.87
CA GLN A 38 -0.84 -21.47 4.77
C GLN A 38 -0.40 -22.20 6.02
N GLN A 39 0.33 -23.31 5.89
CA GLN A 39 0.78 -24.10 7.04
C GLN A 39 1.77 -23.33 7.91
N LEU A 40 2.68 -22.58 7.28
CA LEU A 40 3.67 -21.76 7.98
C LEU A 40 2.99 -20.68 8.84
N VAL A 41 2.09 -19.90 8.24
CA VAL A 41 1.37 -18.82 8.95
C VAL A 41 0.49 -19.39 10.06
N ALA A 42 -0.28 -20.45 9.76
CA ALA A 42 -1.16 -21.08 10.75
C ALA A 42 -0.39 -21.62 11.96
N ARG A 43 0.78 -22.26 11.73
CA ARG A 43 1.63 -22.76 12.83
C ARG A 43 2.24 -21.62 13.65
N HIS A 44 2.76 -20.59 12.99
CA HIS A 44 3.44 -19.48 13.67
C HIS A 44 2.48 -18.68 14.55
N LEU A 45 1.27 -18.41 14.05
CA LEU A 45 0.26 -17.60 14.74
C LEU A 45 -0.76 -18.43 15.53
N ALA A 46 -0.59 -19.75 15.60
CA ALA A 46 -1.52 -20.69 16.22
C ALA A 46 -2.98 -20.56 15.70
N LEU A 47 -3.15 -20.38 14.39
CA LEU A 47 -4.44 -20.20 13.74
C LEU A 47 -5.03 -21.51 13.24
N THR A 48 -6.35 -21.54 13.12
CA THR A 48 -7.08 -22.65 12.54
C THR A 48 -7.26 -22.45 11.05
N THR A 49 -7.09 -23.52 10.29
CA THR A 49 -7.26 -23.52 8.86
C THR A 49 -8.71 -23.84 8.54
N LYS A 50 -9.39 -22.95 7.82
CA LYS A 50 -10.72 -23.27 7.30
C LYS A 50 -10.58 -23.71 5.85
N ALA A 51 -11.30 -24.76 5.46
CA ALA A 51 -11.42 -25.13 4.07
C ALA A 51 -11.95 -23.92 3.28
N SER A 52 -11.18 -23.54 2.28
CA SER A 52 -11.38 -22.36 1.44
C SER A 52 -11.31 -22.80 -0.03
N SER A 53 -11.33 -21.87 -0.98
CA SER A 53 -11.23 -22.22 -2.39
C SER A 53 -9.81 -22.67 -2.75
N ARG A 54 -9.64 -23.28 -3.94
CA ARG A 54 -8.33 -23.72 -4.46
C ARG A 54 -7.25 -22.62 -4.53
N TYR A 55 -7.64 -21.35 -4.52
CA TYR A 55 -6.76 -20.21 -4.78
C TYR A 55 -6.62 -19.25 -3.60
N ARG A 56 -7.22 -19.58 -2.46
CA ARG A 56 -7.31 -18.70 -1.30
C ARG A 56 -7.43 -19.54 -0.05
N TYR A 57 -6.73 -19.21 1.02
CA TYR A 57 -6.91 -19.74 2.37
C TYR A 57 -7.32 -18.66 3.34
N ASN A 58 -8.31 -18.98 4.17
CA ASN A 58 -8.71 -18.16 5.30
C ASN A 58 -8.26 -18.86 6.60
N LEU A 59 -7.48 -18.14 7.41
CA LEU A 59 -6.96 -18.58 8.70
C LEU A 59 -7.67 -17.81 9.81
N THR A 60 -8.38 -18.54 10.67
CA THR A 60 -9.23 -17.97 11.73
C THR A 60 -8.65 -18.25 13.11
N GLY A 61 -9.15 -17.52 14.12
CA GLY A 61 -8.75 -17.72 15.53
C GLY A 61 -7.90 -16.60 16.12
N ASP A 62 -7.47 -15.62 15.31
CA ASP A 62 -6.88 -14.38 15.83
C ASP A 62 -8.00 -13.42 16.28
N PRO A 63 -7.98 -12.89 17.51
CA PRO A 63 -8.93 -11.86 17.95
C PRO A 63 -8.91 -10.57 17.10
N ALA A 64 -7.84 -10.31 16.35
CA ALA A 64 -7.76 -9.19 15.43
C ALA A 64 -8.62 -9.39 14.16
N GLY A 65 -8.93 -10.63 13.82
CA GLY A 65 -9.70 -11.01 12.63
C GLY A 65 -9.01 -12.11 11.82
N ASP A 66 -9.60 -12.40 10.66
CA ASP A 66 -9.10 -13.44 9.77
C ASP A 66 -7.83 -13.00 9.03
N TRP A 67 -6.88 -13.92 8.91
CA TRP A 67 -5.72 -13.79 8.01
C TRP A 67 -6.03 -14.48 6.69
N LEU A 68 -5.58 -13.89 5.59
CA LEU A 68 -5.90 -14.33 4.24
C LEU A 68 -4.61 -14.58 3.46
N ILE A 69 -4.59 -15.68 2.72
CA ILE A 69 -3.48 -16.03 1.82
C ILE A 69 -4.09 -16.39 0.48
N GLU A 70 -3.71 -15.71 -0.59
CA GLU A 70 -4.31 -15.97 -1.90
C GLU A 70 -3.34 -15.85 -3.05
N LEU A 71 -3.78 -16.33 -4.22
CA LEU A 71 -3.15 -15.97 -5.47
C LEU A 71 -3.44 -14.50 -5.77
N ASP A 72 -2.40 -13.75 -6.10
CA ASP A 72 -2.59 -12.40 -6.63
C ASP A 72 -3.06 -12.50 -8.09
N PHE A 73 -4.38 -12.48 -8.27
CA PHE A 73 -5.01 -12.56 -9.57
C PHE A 73 -4.70 -11.37 -10.47
N GLN A 74 -4.48 -10.19 -9.89
CA GLN A 74 -4.21 -8.98 -10.66
C GLN A 74 -2.82 -9.08 -11.29
N LEU A 75 -1.82 -9.47 -10.51
CA LEU A 75 -0.48 -9.69 -11.00
C LEU A 75 -0.40 -10.89 -11.95
N LEU A 76 -1.12 -11.99 -11.66
CA LEU A 76 -1.25 -13.13 -12.58
C LEU A 76 -1.78 -12.72 -13.96
N THR A 77 -2.82 -11.89 -14.01
CA THR A 77 -3.41 -11.44 -15.28
C THR A 77 -2.39 -10.67 -16.12
N LYS A 78 -1.67 -9.71 -15.52
CA LYS A 78 -0.62 -8.95 -16.20
C LYS A 78 0.54 -9.83 -16.69
N MET A 79 0.95 -10.82 -15.88
CA MET A 79 2.00 -11.78 -16.28
C MET A 79 1.54 -12.67 -17.44
N GLY A 80 0.26 -13.00 -17.53
CA GLY A 80 -0.35 -13.76 -18.62
C GLY A 80 -0.47 -12.97 -19.92
N GLU A 81 -0.89 -11.71 -19.85
CA GLU A 81 -0.98 -10.79 -21.01
C GLU A 81 0.37 -10.62 -21.72
N GLN A 82 1.49 -10.63 -20.98
CA GLN A 82 2.83 -10.57 -21.57
C GLN A 82 3.22 -11.82 -22.39
N LYS A 83 2.51 -12.94 -22.23
CA LYS A 83 2.80 -14.22 -22.89
C LYS A 83 1.75 -14.65 -23.91
N ILE A 84 0.57 -14.03 -23.91
CA ILE A 84 -0.59 -14.45 -24.70
C ILE A 84 -1.07 -13.24 -25.50
N ASP A 85 -1.23 -13.40 -26.82
CA ASP A 85 -1.92 -12.43 -27.69
C ASP A 85 -3.42 -12.47 -27.34
N THR A 86 -3.88 -11.53 -26.52
CA THR A 86 -5.17 -11.59 -25.81
C THR A 86 -6.35 -11.10 -26.65
N ASP A 87 -6.85 -11.95 -27.54
CA ASP A 87 -8.18 -11.78 -28.18
C ASP A 87 -9.23 -12.81 -27.72
N SER A 88 -8.86 -13.77 -26.84
CA SER A 88 -9.69 -14.97 -26.58
C SER A 88 -10.20 -15.18 -25.16
N VAL A 89 -10.02 -14.24 -24.23
CA VAL A 89 -10.42 -14.46 -22.81
C VAL A 89 -11.72 -13.74 -22.48
N LYS A 90 -12.87 -14.37 -22.78
CA LYS A 90 -14.15 -14.01 -22.16
C LYS A 90 -15.01 -15.24 -21.81
N ASP A 91 -15.77 -15.06 -20.73
CA ASP A 91 -16.96 -15.80 -20.26
C ASP A 91 -16.85 -16.89 -19.17
N ASN A 92 -15.65 -17.29 -18.71
CA ASN A 92 -15.56 -18.14 -17.50
C ASN A 92 -14.32 -17.83 -16.66
N LEU A 93 -14.52 -17.17 -15.51
CA LEU A 93 -13.45 -16.79 -14.57
C LEU A 93 -12.57 -17.97 -14.18
N GLN A 94 -13.15 -19.16 -13.92
CA GLN A 94 -12.36 -20.32 -13.52
C GLN A 94 -11.50 -20.85 -14.67
N ALA A 95 -12.03 -20.87 -15.89
CA ALA A 95 -11.26 -21.28 -17.06
C ALA A 95 -10.14 -20.26 -17.37
N SER A 96 -10.44 -18.96 -17.30
CA SER A 96 -9.45 -17.90 -17.45
C SER A 96 -8.33 -18.02 -16.42
N LEU A 97 -8.65 -18.34 -15.16
CA LEU A 97 -7.66 -18.54 -14.11
C LEU A 97 -6.77 -19.76 -14.35
N GLU A 98 -7.33 -20.91 -14.77
CA GLU A 98 -6.52 -22.07 -15.12
C GLU A 98 -5.62 -21.79 -16.33
N THR A 99 -6.08 -21.02 -17.32
CA THR A 99 -5.25 -20.59 -18.45
C THR A 99 -4.10 -19.68 -18.00
N LEU A 100 -4.36 -18.71 -17.12
CA LEU A 100 -3.34 -17.83 -16.55
C LEU A 100 -2.32 -18.64 -15.73
N LEU A 101 -2.80 -19.55 -14.88
CA LEU A 101 -1.94 -20.45 -14.11
C LEU A 101 -1.12 -21.38 -15.00
N ALA A 102 -1.67 -21.87 -16.11
CA ALA A 102 -0.93 -22.68 -17.07
C ALA A 102 0.16 -21.86 -17.80
N ALA A 103 -0.07 -20.56 -18.00
CA ALA A 103 0.89 -19.65 -18.62
C ALA A 103 2.06 -19.26 -17.70
N VAL A 104 1.88 -19.39 -16.38
CA VAL A 104 2.87 -19.02 -15.35
C VAL A 104 3.47 -20.29 -14.72
N ALA A 105 4.79 -20.41 -14.71
CA ALA A 105 5.43 -21.54 -14.04
C ALA A 105 5.16 -21.47 -12.53
N LYS A 106 4.87 -22.61 -11.88
CA LYS A 106 4.50 -22.66 -10.44
C LYS A 106 5.37 -21.80 -9.51
N PRO A 107 6.71 -21.80 -9.60
CA PRO A 107 7.55 -20.96 -8.73
C PRO A 107 7.38 -19.45 -8.94
N LEU A 108 6.80 -19.04 -10.08
CA LEU A 108 6.54 -17.66 -10.45
C LEU A 108 5.11 -17.22 -10.10
N VAL A 109 4.27 -18.12 -9.58
CA VAL A 109 2.89 -17.79 -9.23
C VAL A 109 2.92 -16.82 -8.05
N PRO A 110 2.34 -15.62 -8.19
CA PRO A 110 2.34 -14.61 -7.14
C PRO A 110 1.32 -14.97 -6.06
N LEU A 111 1.75 -14.85 -4.81
CA LEU A 111 0.97 -15.04 -3.61
C LEU A 111 0.87 -13.72 -2.86
N GLU A 112 -0.24 -13.50 -2.18
CA GLU A 112 -0.47 -12.38 -1.29
C GLU A 112 -0.82 -12.91 0.11
N LEU A 113 -0.13 -12.41 1.14
CA LEU A 113 -0.50 -12.58 2.54
C LEU A 113 -1.10 -11.28 3.06
N VAL A 114 -2.35 -11.34 3.50
CA VAL A 114 -3.11 -10.20 4.03
C VAL A 114 -3.42 -10.43 5.50
N SER A 115 -2.99 -9.50 6.35
CA SER A 115 -3.31 -9.50 7.77
C SER A 115 -4.70 -8.91 8.03
N PRO A 116 -5.36 -9.25 9.15
CA PRO A 116 -6.38 -8.39 9.70
C PRO A 116 -5.76 -7.04 10.13
N PRO A 117 -6.55 -6.01 10.46
CA PRO A 117 -6.03 -4.78 11.05
C PRO A 117 -5.43 -5.07 12.44
N LEU A 118 -4.10 -4.99 12.56
CA LEU A 118 -3.35 -5.31 13.77
C LEU A 118 -3.04 -4.04 14.58
N PRO A 119 -3.09 -4.06 15.92
CA PRO A 119 -2.54 -2.98 16.72
C PRO A 119 -1.02 -2.89 16.55
N PHE A 120 -0.43 -1.71 16.79
CA PHE A 120 1.02 -1.47 16.66
C PHE A 120 1.89 -2.54 17.35
N SER A 121 1.51 -2.97 18.54
CA SER A 121 2.24 -3.99 19.32
C SER A 121 2.33 -5.37 18.65
N ARG A 122 1.46 -5.66 17.67
CA ARG A 122 1.41 -6.93 16.93
C ARG A 122 2.10 -6.85 15.57
N LEU A 123 2.71 -5.72 15.19
CA LEU A 123 3.48 -5.60 13.94
C LEU A 123 4.78 -6.42 13.97
N ASN A 124 5.25 -6.80 15.16
CA ASN A 124 6.38 -7.72 15.30
C ASN A 124 6.04 -9.10 14.71
N ASP A 125 4.81 -9.59 14.86
CA ASP A 125 4.37 -10.87 14.28
C ASP A 125 4.52 -10.87 12.74
N VAL A 126 4.17 -9.75 12.10
CA VAL A 126 4.34 -9.59 10.65
C VAL A 126 5.82 -9.65 10.26
N THR A 127 6.69 -9.06 11.07
CA THR A 127 8.13 -9.07 10.79
C THR A 127 8.75 -10.46 10.99
N GLU A 128 8.25 -11.21 11.98
CA GLU A 128 8.62 -12.61 12.18
C GLU A 128 8.14 -13.48 11.02
N LEU A 129 6.91 -13.27 10.52
CA LEU A 129 6.41 -13.92 9.32
C LEU A 129 7.25 -13.62 8.08
N ILE A 130 7.62 -12.35 7.84
CA ILE A 130 8.54 -11.96 6.75
C ILE A 130 9.83 -12.77 6.83
N THR A 131 10.41 -12.90 8.03
CA THR A 131 11.63 -13.67 8.25
C THR A 131 11.45 -15.16 7.97
N LEU A 132 10.31 -15.74 8.36
CA LEU A 132 9.99 -17.14 8.14
C LEU A 132 9.74 -17.44 6.65
N LEU A 133 9.00 -16.57 5.95
CA LEU A 133 8.74 -16.67 4.52
C LEU A 133 10.04 -16.55 3.72
N HIS A 134 10.91 -15.60 4.07
CA HIS A 134 12.24 -15.50 3.47
C HIS A 134 13.04 -16.81 3.64
N LYS A 135 13.11 -17.35 4.87
CA LYS A 135 13.80 -18.63 5.14
C LYS A 135 13.21 -19.81 4.38
N ALA A 136 11.91 -19.79 4.10
CA ALA A 136 11.24 -20.81 3.32
C ALA A 136 11.55 -20.71 1.81
N GLY A 137 12.15 -19.61 1.34
CA GLY A 137 12.50 -19.37 -0.06
C GLY A 137 11.57 -18.40 -0.79
N ALA A 138 10.81 -17.56 -0.07
CA ALA A 138 10.01 -16.51 -0.68
C ALA A 138 10.88 -15.54 -1.50
N LYS A 139 10.37 -15.15 -2.67
CA LYS A 139 11.03 -14.26 -3.63
C LYS A 139 10.30 -12.93 -3.73
N GLY A 140 11.07 -11.86 -3.72
CA GLY A 140 10.60 -10.48 -3.86
C GLY A 140 10.81 -9.90 -5.25
N SER A 141 10.58 -8.60 -5.39
CA SER A 141 10.55 -7.89 -6.68
C SER A 141 11.87 -7.94 -7.45
N SER A 142 13.04 -7.78 -6.81
CA SER A 142 14.31 -7.75 -7.55
C SER A 142 14.85 -9.12 -8.00
N GLU A 143 14.19 -10.24 -7.68
CA GLU A 143 14.62 -11.59 -8.13
C GLU A 143 14.33 -11.86 -9.62
N SER A 144 13.50 -11.06 -10.28
CA SER A 144 13.26 -11.14 -11.72
C SER A 144 12.72 -9.82 -12.25
N LEU A 145 13.17 -9.42 -13.43
CA LEU A 145 12.66 -8.28 -14.22
C LEU A 145 11.15 -8.34 -14.53
N ARG A 146 10.42 -9.38 -14.08
CA ARG A 146 8.98 -9.56 -14.24
C ARG A 146 8.19 -9.36 -12.95
N TYR A 147 8.85 -9.26 -11.80
CA TYR A 147 8.18 -9.18 -10.51
C TYR A 147 7.96 -7.74 -10.08
N ALA A 148 6.77 -7.49 -9.54
CA ALA A 148 6.27 -6.17 -9.20
C ALA A 148 5.61 -6.18 -7.82
N PHE A 149 6.10 -7.05 -6.93
CA PHE A 149 5.55 -7.31 -5.63
C PHE A 149 5.61 -6.08 -4.72
N GLY A 150 4.45 -5.73 -4.16
CA GLY A 150 4.28 -4.68 -3.18
C GLY A 150 4.26 -5.19 -1.75
N LEU A 151 4.61 -4.29 -0.83
CA LEU A 151 4.13 -4.34 0.55
C LEU A 151 3.15 -3.17 0.71
N GLN A 152 1.91 -3.49 1.07
CA GLN A 152 0.89 -2.47 1.30
C GLN A 152 0.71 -2.26 2.81
N LEU A 153 0.77 -1.00 3.22
CA LEU A 153 0.47 -0.59 4.59
C LEU A 153 -0.89 0.13 4.57
N ASN A 154 -1.82 -0.36 5.36
CA ASN A 154 -3.17 0.18 5.48
C ASN A 154 -3.36 0.76 6.90
N PRO A 155 -2.85 1.98 7.17
CA PRO A 155 -2.96 2.61 8.47
C PRO A 155 -4.37 3.18 8.69
N GLU A 156 -5.04 2.72 9.74
CA GLU A 156 -6.35 3.25 10.16
C GLU A 156 -6.25 4.75 10.40
N ILE A 157 -7.26 5.52 9.97
CA ILE A 157 -7.23 6.97 10.09
C ILE A 157 -7.20 7.43 11.55
N PRO A 158 -6.38 8.45 11.90
CA PRO A 158 -6.35 8.99 13.26
C PRO A 158 -7.58 9.85 13.57
N SER A 159 -8.23 10.41 12.56
CA SER A 159 -9.42 11.24 12.68
C SER A 159 -10.21 11.25 11.37
N ALA A 160 -11.53 11.39 11.45
CA ALA A 160 -12.40 11.63 10.30
C ALA A 160 -12.51 13.12 9.92
N GLU A 161 -11.86 14.01 10.70
CA GLU A 161 -11.82 15.45 10.43
C GLU A 161 -11.07 15.74 9.13
N VAL A 162 -11.73 16.48 8.22
CA VAL A 162 -11.17 16.81 6.89
C VAL A 162 -9.79 17.45 6.98
N THR A 163 -9.55 18.29 7.98
CA THR A 163 -8.26 18.98 8.14
C THR A 163 -7.12 18.02 8.47
N ILE A 164 -7.38 16.89 9.14
CA ILE A 164 -6.35 15.89 9.46
C ILE A 164 -6.12 14.98 8.24
N LEU A 165 -7.20 14.55 7.60
CA LEU A 165 -7.12 13.73 6.37
C LEU A 165 -6.35 14.47 5.27
N LEU A 166 -6.70 15.73 5.03
CA LEU A 166 -6.05 16.58 4.04
C LEU A 166 -4.56 16.75 4.33
N ARG A 167 -4.17 17.00 5.59
CA ARG A 167 -2.75 17.15 5.97
C ARG A 167 -1.93 15.90 5.68
N ILE A 168 -2.50 14.70 5.91
CA ILE A 168 -1.82 13.43 5.60
C ILE A 168 -1.65 13.26 4.08
N ILE A 169 -2.69 13.57 3.29
CA ILE A 169 -2.64 13.51 1.82
C ILE A 169 -1.61 14.52 1.27
N GLN A 170 -1.62 15.76 1.77
CA GLN A 170 -0.67 16.82 1.40
C GLN A 170 0.77 16.44 1.75
N ALA A 171 1.00 15.90 2.96
CA ALA A 171 2.31 15.43 3.38
C ALA A 171 2.80 14.29 2.47
N PHE A 172 1.94 13.33 2.15
CA PHE A 172 2.27 12.26 1.21
C PHE A 172 2.68 12.81 -0.15
N VAL A 173 1.91 13.75 -0.72
CA VAL A 173 2.23 14.39 -2.01
C VAL A 173 3.59 15.09 -1.98
N CYS A 174 3.89 15.85 -0.92
CA CYS A 174 5.16 16.53 -0.78
C CYS A 174 6.36 15.56 -0.68
N LEU A 175 6.16 14.39 -0.06
CA LEU A 175 7.22 13.40 0.18
C LEU A 175 7.29 12.30 -0.90
N GLN A 176 6.33 12.24 -1.83
CA GLN A 176 6.16 11.12 -2.74
C GLN A 176 7.40 10.80 -3.57
N ASP A 177 8.10 11.81 -4.10
CA ASP A 177 9.30 11.59 -4.92
C ASP A 177 10.46 11.02 -4.08
N TRP A 178 10.59 11.45 -2.83
CA TRP A 178 11.58 10.92 -1.90
C TRP A 178 11.24 9.48 -1.51
N LEU A 179 9.97 9.19 -1.19
CA LEU A 179 9.50 7.83 -0.91
C LEU A 179 9.76 6.91 -2.11
N ARG A 180 9.46 7.36 -3.33
CA ARG A 180 9.74 6.62 -4.57
C ARG A 180 11.22 6.31 -4.76
N GLN A 181 12.10 7.27 -4.47
CA GLN A 181 13.54 7.04 -4.56
C GLN A 181 14.02 6.03 -3.51
N ARG A 182 13.52 6.14 -2.27
CA ARG A 182 13.87 5.25 -1.16
C ARG A 182 13.54 3.79 -1.46
N GLU A 183 12.41 3.54 -2.12
CA GLU A 183 11.95 2.19 -2.47
C GLU A 183 12.68 1.58 -3.68
N HIS A 184 13.62 2.30 -4.30
CA HIS A 184 14.35 1.89 -5.51
C HIS A 184 13.42 1.29 -6.58
N ILE A 185 12.26 1.93 -6.80
CA ILE A 185 11.22 1.39 -7.68
C ILE A 185 11.76 1.28 -9.10
N ASP A 186 12.04 0.05 -9.53
CA ASP A 186 12.47 -0.24 -10.88
C ASP A 186 11.38 0.14 -11.90
N VAL A 187 11.80 0.44 -13.13
CA VAL A 187 10.91 0.87 -14.23
C VAL A 187 9.76 -0.12 -14.44
N VAL A 188 10.04 -1.42 -14.31
CA VAL A 188 9.04 -2.49 -14.41
C VAL A 188 7.94 -2.28 -13.38
N ARG A 189 8.31 -2.09 -12.11
CA ARG A 189 7.38 -1.88 -11.00
C ARG A 189 6.56 -0.60 -11.19
N SER A 190 7.15 0.47 -11.73
CA SER A 190 6.40 1.70 -12.05
C SER A 190 5.34 1.50 -13.14
N LEU A 191 5.50 0.53 -14.04
CA LEU A 191 4.54 0.25 -15.12
C LEU A 191 3.46 -0.76 -14.69
N THR A 192 3.73 -1.61 -13.70
CA THR A 192 2.87 -2.76 -13.38
C THR A 192 2.16 -2.69 -12.03
N SER A 193 2.57 -1.85 -11.07
CA SER A 193 2.23 -2.08 -9.64
C SER A 193 1.10 -1.25 -9.02
N TYR A 194 0.19 -0.65 -9.79
CA TYR A 194 -0.93 0.12 -9.20
C TYR A 194 -0.48 1.27 -8.25
N ILE A 195 0.68 1.88 -8.53
CA ILE A 195 1.33 2.92 -7.71
C ILE A 195 1.49 4.26 -8.45
N GLU A 196 0.56 4.59 -9.35
CA GLU A 196 0.63 5.89 -10.04
C GLU A 196 0.61 7.05 -9.03
N PRO A 197 1.37 8.13 -9.30
CA PRO A 197 1.19 9.37 -8.56
C PRO A 197 -0.19 9.96 -8.82
N TYR A 198 -0.64 10.85 -7.92
CA TYR A 198 -1.83 11.65 -8.21
C TYR A 198 -1.59 12.52 -9.45
N ALA A 199 -2.67 12.90 -10.13
CA ALA A 199 -2.57 13.86 -11.22
C ALA A 199 -1.87 15.14 -10.75
N LYS A 200 -0.94 15.69 -11.55
CA LYS A 200 -0.18 16.90 -11.18
C LYS A 200 -1.10 18.08 -10.84
N ALA A 201 -2.21 18.24 -11.56
CA ALA A 201 -3.21 19.27 -11.28
C ALA A 201 -3.84 19.12 -9.89
N TYR A 202 -4.09 17.89 -9.43
CA TYR A 202 -4.56 17.63 -8.07
C TYR A 202 -3.49 17.96 -7.03
N GLN A 203 -2.24 17.55 -7.27
CA GLN A 203 -1.12 17.88 -6.39
C GLN A 203 -0.95 19.39 -6.22
N GLN A 204 -1.07 20.16 -7.32
CA GLN A 204 -1.08 21.62 -7.29
C GLN A 204 -2.27 22.12 -6.47
N LYS A 205 -3.49 21.74 -6.85
CA LYS A 205 -4.72 22.21 -6.20
C LYS A 205 -4.70 22.01 -4.69
N ILE A 206 -4.41 20.79 -4.21
CA ILE A 206 -4.47 20.50 -2.77
C ILE A 206 -3.34 21.14 -1.96
N THR A 207 -2.26 21.62 -2.60
CA THR A 207 -1.14 22.26 -1.89
C THR A 207 -1.19 23.79 -1.96
N GLU A 208 -2.27 24.37 -2.50
CA GLU A 208 -2.55 25.80 -2.42
C GLU A 208 -2.89 26.21 -0.98
N ASP A 209 -2.38 27.36 -0.53
CA ASP A 209 -2.50 27.83 0.87
C ASP A 209 -3.95 28.09 1.31
N ASN A 210 -4.79 28.50 0.37
CA ASN A 210 -6.22 28.75 0.59
C ASN A 210 -7.10 27.50 0.37
N TYR A 211 -6.54 26.34 0.02
CA TYR A 211 -7.30 25.11 -0.16
C TYR A 211 -7.70 24.52 1.20
N GLN A 212 -8.89 24.90 1.66
CA GLN A 212 -9.48 24.46 2.94
C GLN A 212 -10.88 23.89 2.69
N PRO A 213 -10.97 22.74 2.00
CA PRO A 213 -12.24 22.18 1.55
C PRO A 213 -13.07 21.65 2.71
N ALA A 214 -14.39 21.61 2.51
CA ALA A 214 -15.24 20.70 3.28
C ALA A 214 -14.94 19.24 2.91
N LEU A 215 -15.33 18.28 3.75
CA LEU A 215 -15.09 16.86 3.46
C LEU A 215 -15.67 16.43 2.10
N SER A 216 -16.87 16.92 1.75
CA SER A 216 -17.50 16.63 0.46
C SER A 216 -16.67 17.12 -0.73
N GLU A 217 -16.09 18.32 -0.61
CA GLU A 217 -15.27 18.93 -1.66
C GLU A 217 -13.93 18.20 -1.80
N LEU A 218 -13.30 17.80 -0.69
CA LEU A 218 -12.09 16.97 -0.73
C LEU A 218 -12.34 15.64 -1.47
N ILE A 219 -13.49 15.00 -1.23
CA ILE A 219 -13.85 13.75 -1.89
C ILE A 219 -14.16 13.99 -3.38
N ASP A 220 -14.96 15.02 -3.70
CA ASP A 220 -15.29 15.38 -5.08
C ASP A 220 -14.03 15.67 -5.89
N ASP A 221 -13.11 16.47 -5.36
CA ASP A 221 -11.85 16.79 -6.00
C ASP A 221 -10.99 15.52 -6.17
N TYR A 222 -10.90 14.65 -5.16
CA TYR A 222 -10.16 13.40 -5.33
C TYR A 222 -10.77 12.54 -6.44
N LEU A 223 -12.09 12.44 -6.52
CA LEU A 223 -12.79 11.65 -7.54
C LEU A 223 -12.66 12.27 -8.94
N GLU A 224 -12.62 13.60 -9.06
CA GLU A 224 -12.40 14.28 -10.34
C GLU A 224 -11.03 13.92 -10.93
N PHE A 225 -9.97 13.96 -10.10
CA PHE A 225 -8.60 13.79 -10.57
C PHE A 225 -8.04 12.36 -10.44
N ASN A 226 -8.59 11.54 -9.54
CA ASN A 226 -8.08 10.23 -9.16
C ASN A 226 -9.17 9.15 -8.96
N PRO A 227 -10.12 8.93 -9.90
CA PRO A 227 -11.18 7.93 -9.77
C PRO A 227 -10.67 6.49 -10.03
N SER A 228 -9.53 6.12 -9.45
CA SER A 228 -8.89 4.82 -9.66
C SER A 228 -8.16 4.34 -8.41
N ARG A 229 -8.19 3.01 -8.19
CA ARG A 229 -7.39 2.33 -7.17
C ARG A 229 -5.89 2.29 -7.49
N ASN A 230 -5.51 2.58 -8.74
CA ASN A 230 -4.10 2.66 -9.17
C ASN A 230 -3.49 3.97 -8.66
N ARG A 231 -3.22 4.05 -7.35
CA ARG A 231 -2.54 5.19 -6.74
C ARG A 231 -1.60 4.69 -5.65
N ALA A 232 -0.41 5.30 -5.58
CA ALA A 232 0.56 5.01 -4.53
C ALA A 232 0.00 5.21 -3.11
N LEU A 233 -0.93 6.16 -2.97
CA LEU A 233 -1.82 6.31 -1.82
C LEU A 233 -3.26 6.31 -2.33
N ASP A 234 -3.97 5.22 -2.17
CA ASP A 234 -5.37 5.08 -2.59
C ASP A 234 -6.31 5.49 -1.46
N CYS A 235 -7.11 6.52 -1.70
CA CYS A 235 -8.09 7.04 -0.74
C CYS A 235 -9.52 6.56 -1.01
N LEU A 236 -9.78 5.79 -2.08
CA LEU A 236 -11.14 5.35 -2.41
C LEU A 236 -11.77 4.48 -1.31
N PRO A 237 -11.05 3.54 -0.66
CA PRO A 237 -11.60 2.77 0.46
C PRO A 237 -12.04 3.65 1.64
N LEU A 238 -11.25 4.68 1.95
CA LEU A 238 -11.54 5.67 2.98
C LEU A 238 -12.74 6.54 2.59
N PHE A 239 -12.73 7.12 1.40
CA PHE A 239 -13.81 8.00 0.96
C PHE A 239 -15.12 7.25 0.78
N LEU A 240 -15.09 5.98 0.37
CA LEU A 240 -16.27 5.13 0.34
C LEU A 240 -16.81 4.86 1.76
N HIS A 241 -15.93 4.77 2.78
CA HIS A 241 -16.35 4.64 4.18
C HIS A 241 -16.99 5.92 4.73
N LEU A 242 -16.51 7.09 4.30
CA LEU A 242 -16.99 8.39 4.79
C LEU A 242 -18.24 8.90 4.04
N ASP A 243 -18.31 8.67 2.73
CA ASP A 243 -19.42 9.10 1.86
C ASP A 243 -19.60 8.10 0.71
N GLU A 244 -20.33 7.01 0.99
CA GLU A 244 -20.57 5.95 0.00
C GLU A 244 -21.27 6.47 -1.25
N GLN A 245 -22.29 7.32 -1.07
CA GLN A 245 -23.12 7.82 -2.17
C GLN A 245 -22.28 8.58 -3.19
N ARG A 246 -21.37 9.44 -2.72
CA ARG A 246 -20.50 10.26 -3.58
C ARG A 246 -19.52 9.42 -4.37
N VAL A 247 -18.85 8.45 -3.74
CA VAL A 247 -17.92 7.54 -4.44
C VAL A 247 -18.66 6.67 -5.45
N ARG A 248 -19.82 6.12 -5.08
CA ARG A 248 -20.63 5.25 -5.96
C ARG A 248 -21.29 6.00 -7.12
N ALA A 249 -21.42 7.32 -7.03
CA ALA A 249 -21.85 8.13 -8.16
C ALA A 249 -20.78 8.23 -9.28
N VAL A 250 -19.50 8.02 -8.95
CA VAL A 250 -18.39 8.13 -9.91
C VAL A 250 -17.87 6.76 -10.36
N THR A 251 -17.89 5.75 -9.49
CA THR A 251 -17.38 4.41 -9.83
C THR A 251 -18.20 3.28 -9.21
N ASP A 252 -18.48 2.25 -10.01
CA ASP A 252 -19.14 1.00 -9.60
C ASP A 252 -18.14 -0.13 -9.32
N ASP A 253 -16.83 0.16 -9.23
CA ASP A 253 -15.79 -0.85 -9.00
C ASP A 253 -16.05 -1.58 -7.68
N LYS A 254 -16.43 -2.86 -7.80
CA LYS A 254 -16.78 -3.74 -6.68
C LYS A 254 -15.57 -4.12 -5.84
N LEU A 255 -14.35 -3.91 -6.34
CA LEU A 255 -13.11 -4.17 -5.61
C LEU A 255 -12.78 -3.06 -4.61
N ILE A 256 -13.41 -1.88 -4.73
CA ILE A 256 -13.34 -0.84 -3.69
C ILE A 256 -14.23 -1.26 -2.51
N LYS A 257 -13.61 -1.52 -1.36
CA LYS A 257 -14.28 -1.91 -0.11
C LYS A 257 -14.14 -0.79 0.91
N ALA A 258 -15.25 -0.38 1.53
CA ALA A 258 -15.27 0.69 2.52
C ALA A 258 -14.46 0.29 3.75
N ARG A 259 -13.41 1.05 4.07
CA ARG A 259 -12.55 0.82 5.23
C ARG A 259 -12.00 2.16 5.75
N PRO A 260 -11.91 2.37 7.07
CA PRO A 260 -11.40 3.63 7.65
C PRO A 260 -9.87 3.68 7.63
N THR A 261 -9.25 3.55 6.47
CA THR A 261 -7.80 3.45 6.32
C THR A 261 -7.34 4.11 5.03
N PHE A 262 -6.16 4.71 5.06
CA PHE A 262 -5.43 4.95 3.82
C PHE A 262 -4.94 3.63 3.25
N HIS A 263 -4.84 3.50 1.91
CA HIS A 263 -4.18 2.36 1.28
C HIS A 263 -2.83 2.81 0.71
N TYR A 264 -1.75 2.62 1.46
CA TYR A 264 -0.41 2.99 1.04
C TYR A 264 0.27 1.81 0.34
N ARG A 265 0.31 1.87 -0.99
CA ARG A 265 0.74 0.77 -1.89
C ARG A 265 2.17 0.92 -2.41
N LEU A 266 2.81 2.05 -2.11
CA LEU A 266 4.11 2.39 -2.68
C LEU A 266 5.26 1.43 -2.31
N PRO A 267 5.38 0.89 -1.08
CA PRO A 267 6.57 0.13 -0.70
C PRO A 267 6.81 -1.14 -1.51
N SER A 268 8.06 -1.42 -1.89
CA SER A 268 8.48 -2.65 -2.58
C SER A 268 8.53 -3.82 -1.60
N CYS A 269 8.14 -5.01 -2.06
CA CYS A 269 8.43 -6.24 -1.33
C CYS A 269 9.74 -6.87 -1.81
N GLU A 270 10.81 -6.69 -1.04
CA GLU A 270 12.12 -7.34 -1.29
C GLU A 270 12.39 -8.46 -0.30
N ILE A 271 11.40 -9.34 -0.08
CA ILE A 271 11.42 -10.38 0.97
C ILE A 271 12.62 -11.35 0.92
N HIS A 272 13.28 -11.48 -0.24
CA HIS A 272 14.48 -12.30 -0.41
C HIS A 272 15.77 -11.61 0.08
N ARG A 273 15.74 -10.29 0.29
CA ARG A 273 16.89 -9.52 0.77
C ARG A 273 17.00 -9.65 2.28
N LYS A 274 18.20 -10.03 2.75
CA LYS A 274 18.48 -10.24 4.18
C LYS A 274 18.27 -8.99 5.04
N ASP A 275 18.45 -7.81 4.45
CA ASP A 275 18.32 -6.49 5.09
C ASP A 275 16.92 -5.88 4.95
N TRP A 276 16.00 -6.52 4.22
CA TRP A 276 14.65 -6.01 4.04
C TRP A 276 13.71 -6.46 5.18
N SER A 277 12.83 -5.55 5.60
CA SER A 277 11.83 -5.80 6.63
C SER A 277 10.68 -4.78 6.54
N LEU A 278 9.61 -5.02 7.31
CA LEU A 278 8.49 -4.08 7.47
C LEU A 278 8.94 -2.67 7.87
N GLN A 279 10.05 -2.55 8.60
CA GLN A 279 10.61 -1.27 9.04
C GLN A 279 10.80 -0.30 7.87
N HIS A 280 11.24 -0.79 6.72
CA HIS A 280 11.56 0.08 5.58
C HIS A 280 10.33 0.89 5.13
N ALA A 281 9.20 0.20 4.96
CA ALA A 281 7.91 0.77 4.61
C ALA A 281 7.34 1.62 5.74
N TRP A 282 7.50 1.17 6.98
CA TRP A 282 7.02 1.86 8.17
C TRP A 282 7.68 3.23 8.34
N ASP A 283 9.02 3.31 8.22
CA ASP A 283 9.76 4.56 8.34
C ASP A 283 9.31 5.59 7.30
N GLY A 284 9.08 5.15 6.06
CA GLY A 284 8.58 6.02 5.00
C GLY A 284 7.21 6.60 5.35
N TRP A 285 6.29 5.76 5.84
CA TRP A 285 4.99 6.22 6.28
C TRP A 285 5.05 7.10 7.55
N ALA A 286 5.98 6.80 8.47
CA ALA A 286 6.17 7.60 9.67
C ALA A 286 6.53 9.05 9.33
N GLU A 287 7.40 9.28 8.34
CA GLU A 287 7.72 10.63 7.87
C GLU A 287 6.51 11.39 7.32
N VAL A 288 5.58 10.70 6.65
CA VAL A 288 4.32 11.29 6.17
C VAL A 288 3.49 11.77 7.35
N GLU A 289 3.25 10.92 8.34
CA GLU A 289 2.44 11.30 9.50
C GLU A 289 3.13 12.35 10.37
N LEU A 290 4.44 12.27 10.57
CA LEU A 290 5.21 13.25 11.33
C LEU A 290 5.14 14.62 10.67
N LEU A 291 5.25 14.71 9.35
CA LEU A 291 5.08 15.96 8.62
C LEU A 291 3.65 16.48 8.74
N ALA A 292 2.64 15.61 8.59
CA ALA A 292 1.24 15.99 8.73
C ALA A 292 0.86 16.47 10.15
N ALA A 293 1.55 15.96 11.18
CA ALA A 293 1.33 16.32 12.58
C ALA A 293 1.93 17.68 12.98
N ASP A 294 2.80 18.28 12.15
CA ASP A 294 3.34 19.62 12.33
C ASP A 294 2.80 20.57 11.24
N PRO A 295 1.66 21.27 11.50
CA PRO A 295 1.01 22.11 10.50
C PRO A 295 1.91 23.24 9.98
N ALA A 296 2.78 23.79 10.83
CA ALA A 296 3.67 24.86 10.45
C ALA A 296 4.79 24.34 9.52
N ARG A 297 5.34 23.16 9.81
CA ARG A 297 6.31 22.48 8.94
C ARG A 297 5.70 22.07 7.61
N LEU A 298 4.49 21.48 7.63
CA LEU A 298 3.77 21.11 6.42
C LEU A 298 3.46 22.33 5.55
N ALA A 299 2.97 23.45 6.10
CA ALA A 299 2.70 24.66 5.33
C ALA A 299 3.95 25.18 4.59
N ARG A 300 5.12 25.21 5.26
CA ARG A 300 6.38 25.58 4.62
C ARG A 300 6.82 24.58 3.55
N CYS A 301 6.60 23.28 3.78
CA CYS A 301 6.89 22.23 2.83
C CYS A 301 6.03 22.37 1.56
N MET A 302 4.71 22.57 1.71
CA MET A 302 3.78 22.81 0.59
C MET A 302 4.17 24.06 -0.21
N ALA A 303 4.50 25.17 0.45
CA ALA A 303 4.96 26.38 -0.25
C ALA A 303 6.28 26.16 -1.02
N ALA A 304 7.18 25.30 -0.51
CA ALA A 304 8.39 24.90 -1.24
C ALA A 304 8.06 23.95 -2.40
N TYR A 305 7.10 23.05 -2.22
CA TYR A 305 6.65 22.10 -3.23
C TYR A 305 5.91 22.79 -4.38
N GLN A 306 5.03 23.75 -4.11
CA GLN A 306 4.39 24.60 -5.13
C GLN A 306 5.41 25.31 -6.03
N ARG A 307 6.48 25.86 -5.43
CA ARG A 307 7.61 26.44 -6.18
C ARG A 307 8.37 25.39 -6.99
N HIS A 308 8.47 24.16 -6.50
CA HIS A 308 9.05 23.05 -7.25
C HIS A 308 8.20 22.69 -8.48
N LEU A 309 6.87 22.57 -8.32
CA LEU A 309 5.95 22.20 -9.40
C LEU A 309 5.87 23.24 -10.51
N THR A 310 6.05 24.52 -10.20
CA THR A 310 5.95 25.63 -11.16
C THR A 310 7.30 26.03 -11.78
N ASN A 311 8.42 25.63 -11.18
CA ASN A 311 9.75 25.98 -11.68
C ASN A 311 10.24 24.98 -12.74
N LEU A 312 10.29 25.43 -14.00
CA LEU A 312 10.76 24.66 -15.16
C LEU A 312 12.20 24.14 -15.04
N SER A 313 13.04 24.77 -14.20
CA SER A 313 14.42 24.33 -13.95
C SER A 313 14.55 23.32 -12.81
N SER A 314 13.47 23.09 -12.04
CA SER A 314 13.52 22.17 -10.92
C SER A 314 13.40 20.73 -11.40
N THR A 315 14.27 19.87 -10.89
CA THR A 315 14.24 18.43 -11.18
C THR A 315 13.71 17.65 -9.97
N THR A 316 13.18 16.45 -10.20
CA THR A 316 12.81 15.51 -9.13
C THR A 316 13.96 15.27 -8.17
N ALA A 317 15.19 15.08 -8.67
CA ALA A 317 16.39 14.94 -7.84
C ALA A 317 16.62 16.14 -6.92
N SER A 318 16.47 17.37 -7.43
CA SER A 318 16.61 18.59 -6.62
C SER A 318 15.55 18.70 -5.53
N TRP A 319 14.33 18.21 -5.77
CA TRP A 319 13.28 18.19 -4.76
C TRP A 319 13.56 17.16 -3.67
N ILE A 320 13.99 15.95 -4.06
CA ILE A 320 14.36 14.89 -3.11
C ILE A 320 15.46 15.36 -2.16
N THR A 321 16.52 15.98 -2.68
CA THR A 321 17.59 16.56 -1.83
C THR A 321 17.04 17.58 -0.82
N LYS A 322 16.07 18.42 -1.22
CA LYS A 322 15.44 19.37 -0.28
C LYS A 322 14.62 18.65 0.79
N VAL A 323 13.85 17.62 0.42
CA VAL A 323 13.11 16.78 1.37
C VAL A 323 14.05 16.22 2.42
N GLU A 324 15.13 15.57 1.99
CA GLU A 324 16.10 14.97 2.90
C GLU A 324 16.72 15.99 3.86
N GLN A 325 17.01 17.20 3.37
CA GLN A 325 17.69 18.23 4.14
C GLN A 325 16.78 19.02 5.08
N GLN A 326 15.48 19.17 4.77
CA GLN A 326 14.62 20.18 5.39
C GLN A 326 13.29 19.65 5.93
N TRP A 327 12.77 18.54 5.40
CA TRP A 327 11.38 18.13 5.66
C TRP A 327 11.25 16.81 6.42
N LEU A 328 12.28 15.97 6.43
CA LEU A 328 12.32 14.74 7.23
C LEU A 328 12.57 15.03 8.71
N ASN A 329 12.03 14.18 9.57
CA ASN A 329 12.12 14.26 11.01
C ASN A 329 13.41 13.58 11.51
N ARG A 330 14.56 14.26 11.34
CA ARG A 330 15.89 13.76 11.77
C ARG A 330 16.15 13.94 13.26
#